data_AF-A0A553UFC1-F1
#
_entry.id   AF-A0A553UFC1-F1
#
_cell.length_a   1.000
_cell.length_b   1.000
_cell.length_c   1.000
_cell.angle_alpha   90.00
_cell.angle_beta   90.00
_cell.angle_gamma   90.00
#
_symmetry.space_group_name_H-M   'P 1'
#
loop_
_entity.id
_entity.type
_entity.pdbx_description
1 polymer ?
#
loop_
_entity_poly.entity_id
_entity_poly.type
_entity_poly.pdbx_seq_one_letter_code
_entity_poly.pdbx_strand_id
1 'polypeptide(L)'
;MDGEGNHWGCESGRVGGYEFAGVATVKILSVLIHNCKSIEDTQIIFDDYTLLVGANNSGKSNIINSIRLLLGDIKPTKSDIPLWIKEECDSWIEAKIEFSEEIQRIIGEGYFDGLICKIRRVVSSTDVKFKTGKLYAISVDGLEIKEIISGLMGEAIYIPAIANASDQMYLISGFRRSRPRTRVLLLSCGAWLGR
;
A
#
# COMPACT_ATOMS: atom_id res chain seq x y z
N MET A 1 36.08 -34.17 20.26
CA MET A 1 35.25 -33.21 21.01
C MET A 1 35.02 -32.09 20.03
N ASP A 2 34.04 -32.30 19.18
CA ASP A 2 33.86 -31.50 17.97
C ASP A 2 32.84 -30.42 18.32
N GLY A 3 33.32 -29.18 18.29
CA GLY A 3 32.49 -28.00 18.51
C GLY A 3 31.61 -27.77 17.29
N GLU A 4 30.35 -28.21 17.37
CA GLU A 4 29.31 -27.79 16.44
C GLU A 4 29.01 -26.31 16.70
N GLY A 5 29.60 -25.46 15.87
CA GLY A 5 29.24 -24.05 15.76
C GLY A 5 27.82 -23.93 15.21
N ASN A 6 26.92 -23.35 16.00
CA ASN A 6 25.59 -22.95 15.56
C ASN A 6 25.70 -21.92 14.44
N HIS A 7 25.64 -22.40 13.20
CA HIS A 7 25.48 -21.60 12.00
C HIS A 7 24.04 -21.09 11.97
N TRP A 8 23.79 -19.92 12.55
CA TRP A 8 22.55 -19.18 12.31
C TRP A 8 22.54 -18.78 10.83
N GLY A 9 21.88 -19.58 10.01
CA GLY A 9 21.70 -19.26 8.59
C GLY A 9 21.01 -17.91 8.45
N CYS A 10 21.59 -17.00 7.68
CA CYS A 10 20.89 -15.80 7.23
C CYS A 10 19.62 -16.24 6.51
N GLU A 11 18.44 -15.91 7.06
CA GLU A 11 17.18 -16.14 6.38
C GLU A 11 17.16 -15.33 5.08
N SER A 12 17.41 -16.00 3.95
CA SER A 12 17.30 -15.38 2.65
C SER A 12 15.83 -15.11 2.33
N GLY A 13 15.49 -13.84 2.12
CA GLY A 13 14.13 -13.40 1.79
C GLY A 13 13.95 -13.23 0.29
N ARG A 14 12.74 -13.50 -0.23
CA ARG A 14 12.34 -13.12 -1.60
C ARG A 14 11.26 -12.04 -1.58
N VAL A 15 11.50 -10.92 -2.26
CA VAL A 15 10.51 -9.86 -2.47
C VAL A 15 10.44 -9.50 -3.94
N GLY A 16 9.28 -9.64 -4.55
CA GLY A 16 9.06 -9.19 -5.94
C GLY A 16 9.95 -9.88 -6.99
N GLY A 17 10.51 -11.05 -6.68
CA GLY A 17 11.45 -11.78 -7.54
C GLY A 17 12.93 -11.53 -7.22
N TYR A 18 13.25 -10.64 -6.28
CA TYR A 18 14.60 -10.37 -5.81
C TYR A 18 14.92 -11.19 -4.56
N GLU A 19 16.14 -11.70 -4.46
CA GLU A 19 16.68 -12.38 -3.27
C GLU A 19 17.50 -11.41 -2.42
N PHE A 20 17.35 -11.51 -1.10
CA PHE A 20 18.05 -10.65 -0.14
C PHE A 20 18.70 -11.49 0.95
N ALA A 21 19.84 -11.01 1.44
CA ALA A 21 20.54 -11.60 2.59
C ALA A 21 19.94 -11.19 3.95
N GLY A 22 18.88 -10.39 3.97
CA GLY A 22 18.24 -9.82 5.16
C GLY A 22 16.72 -9.68 5.04
N VAL A 23 16.09 -9.14 6.09
CA VAL A 23 14.63 -8.97 6.16
C VAL A 23 14.22 -7.64 5.55
N ALA A 24 13.51 -7.70 4.43
CA ALA A 24 12.92 -6.52 3.82
C ALA A 24 11.72 -5.99 4.64
N THR A 25 11.79 -4.73 5.07
CA THR A 25 10.74 -4.05 5.85
C THR A 25 10.18 -2.85 5.11
N VAL A 26 8.90 -2.56 5.36
CA VAL A 26 8.15 -1.47 4.73
C VAL A 26 7.22 -0.87 5.77
N LYS A 27 7.28 0.44 5.98
CA LYS A 27 6.41 1.18 6.91
C LYS A 27 5.80 2.40 6.21
N ILE A 28 4.48 2.47 6.18
CA ILE A 28 3.76 3.63 5.67
C ILE A 28 3.83 4.74 6.72
N LEU A 29 4.32 5.92 6.35
CA LEU A 29 4.41 7.08 7.24
C LEU A 29 3.26 8.06 7.00
N SER A 30 2.89 8.26 5.73
CA SER A 30 1.76 9.11 5.37
C SER A 30 1.18 8.69 4.03
N VAL A 31 -0.13 8.88 3.86
CA VAL A 31 -0.82 8.69 2.57
C VAL A 31 -1.56 9.98 2.21
N LEU A 32 -1.37 10.44 0.98
CA LEU A 32 -2.11 11.52 0.36
C LEU A 32 -3.00 10.94 -0.75
N ILE A 33 -4.29 11.16 -0.64
CA ILE A 33 -5.31 10.67 -1.57
C ILE A 33 -5.82 11.88 -2.36
N HIS A 34 -5.73 11.81 -3.69
CA HIS A 34 -6.21 12.84 -4.59
C HIS A 34 -7.23 12.26 -5.57
N ASN A 35 -8.43 12.86 -5.59
CA ASN A 35 -9.55 12.53 -6.45
C ASN A 35 -9.84 11.02 -6.51
N CYS A 36 -10.11 10.38 -5.37
CA CYS A 36 -10.40 8.95 -5.31
C CYS A 36 -11.72 8.67 -4.60
N LYS A 37 -12.67 8.05 -5.31
CA LYS A 37 -14.04 7.80 -4.85
C LYS A 37 -14.73 9.08 -4.33
N SER A 38 -15.02 9.12 -3.03
CA SER A 38 -15.65 10.27 -2.37
C SER A 38 -14.64 11.23 -1.74
N ILE A 39 -13.35 11.13 -2.07
CA ILE A 39 -12.28 11.93 -1.49
C ILE A 39 -11.72 12.82 -2.60
N GLU A 40 -11.83 14.14 -2.41
CA GLU A 40 -11.18 15.13 -3.28
C GLU A 40 -9.70 15.23 -2.92
N ASP A 41 -9.39 15.63 -1.69
CA ASP A 41 -8.02 15.66 -1.18
C ASP A 41 -8.00 15.33 0.31
N THR A 42 -7.13 14.41 0.72
CA THR A 42 -6.94 14.08 2.14
C THR A 42 -5.55 13.52 2.37
N GLN A 43 -4.88 14.03 3.40
CA GLN A 43 -3.62 13.48 3.91
C GLN A 43 -3.86 12.80 5.27
N ILE A 44 -3.29 11.61 5.44
CA ILE A 44 -3.32 10.84 6.67
C ILE A 44 -1.88 10.54 7.07
N ILE A 45 -1.54 10.80 8.33
CA ILE A 45 -0.26 10.43 8.94
C ILE A 45 -0.49 9.16 9.74
N PHE A 46 0.43 8.22 9.65
CA PHE A 46 0.34 6.92 10.30
C PHE A 46 1.37 6.81 11.41
N ASP A 47 0.89 6.42 12.59
CA ASP A 47 1.71 5.88 13.67
C ASP A 47 1.72 4.35 13.61
N ASP A 48 2.52 3.72 14.47
CA ASP A 48 2.61 2.25 14.59
C ASP A 48 1.23 1.60 14.81
N TYR A 49 0.31 2.35 15.42
CA TYR A 49 -1.10 2.01 15.52
C TYR A 49 -1.97 3.22 15.18
N THR A 50 -2.76 3.09 14.12
CA THR A 50 -3.67 4.16 13.63
C THR A 50 -5.11 3.66 13.63
N LEU A 51 -6.01 4.39 14.28
CA LEU A 51 -7.44 4.08 14.32
C LEU A 51 -8.24 5.16 13.57
N LEU A 52 -9.05 4.75 12.59
CA LEU A 52 -9.96 5.64 11.87
C LEU A 52 -11.34 5.64 12.57
N VAL A 53 -11.68 6.75 13.22
CA VAL A 53 -12.96 6.93 13.92
C VAL A 53 -13.79 8.03 13.25
N GLY A 54 -15.10 7.85 13.17
CA GLY A 54 -16.02 8.85 12.62
C GLY A 54 -17.42 8.29 12.37
N ALA A 55 -18.36 9.14 11.98
CA ALA A 55 -19.73 8.73 11.69
C ALA A 55 -19.83 7.73 10.52
N ASN A 56 -20.92 6.97 10.44
CA ASN A 56 -21.17 6.11 9.28
C ASN A 56 -21.18 6.95 7.99
N ASN A 57 -20.74 6.35 6.88
CA ASN A 57 -20.58 7.03 5.59
C ASN A 57 -19.60 8.22 5.56
N SER A 58 -18.81 8.47 6.60
CA SER A 58 -17.81 9.55 6.62
C SER A 58 -16.58 9.32 5.72
N GLY A 59 -16.63 8.35 4.80
CA GLY A 59 -15.51 8.04 3.89
C GLY A 59 -14.41 7.12 4.45
N LYS A 60 -14.53 6.60 5.69
CA LYS A 60 -13.51 5.70 6.29
C LYS A 60 -13.19 4.49 5.41
N SER A 61 -14.21 3.83 4.85
CA SER A 61 -14.00 2.69 3.95
C SER A 61 -13.33 3.10 2.64
N ASN A 62 -13.53 4.33 2.18
CA ASN A 62 -12.86 4.86 0.99
C ASN A 62 -11.38 5.11 1.28
N ILE A 63 -11.03 5.64 2.45
CA ILE A 63 -9.64 5.73 2.92
C ILE A 63 -8.98 4.35 2.93
N ILE A 64 -9.62 3.36 3.55
CA ILE A 64 -9.12 1.98 3.59
C ILE A 64 -8.94 1.42 2.18
N ASN A 65 -9.91 1.61 1.29
CA ASN A 65 -9.81 1.15 -0.10
C ASN A 65 -8.70 1.85 -0.88
N SER A 66 -8.46 3.15 -0.65
CA SER A 66 -7.32 3.87 -1.24
C SER A 66 -5.99 3.29 -0.77
N ILE A 67 -5.86 2.90 0.50
CA ILE A 67 -4.66 2.20 0.99
C ILE A 67 -4.52 0.83 0.32
N ARG A 68 -5.62 0.09 0.14
CA ARG A 68 -5.61 -1.21 -0.56
C ARG A 68 -5.21 -1.07 -2.04
N LEU A 69 -5.66 0.00 -2.71
CA LEU A 69 -5.21 0.36 -4.06
C LEU A 69 -3.71 0.69 -4.07
N LEU A 70 -3.23 1.50 -3.12
CA LEU A 70 -1.81 1.83 -2.96
C LEU A 70 -0.94 0.57 -2.82
N LEU A 71 -1.36 -0.39 -2.00
CA LEU A 71 -0.65 -1.66 -1.78
C LEU A 71 -0.82 -2.67 -2.93
N GLY A 72 -1.72 -2.39 -3.87
CA GLY A 72 -2.02 -3.27 -4.99
C GLY A 72 -2.74 -4.56 -4.57
N ASP A 73 -3.48 -4.51 -3.46
CA ASP A 73 -4.39 -5.57 -3.03
C ASP A 73 -5.62 -5.63 -3.96
N ILE A 74 -6.11 -4.46 -4.36
CA ILE A 74 -7.15 -4.30 -5.37
C ILE A 74 -6.63 -3.48 -6.55
N LYS A 75 -7.22 -3.68 -7.72
CA LYS A 75 -6.91 -2.89 -8.93
C LYS A 75 -7.86 -1.71 -9.04
N PRO A 76 -7.40 -0.55 -9.54
CA PRO A 76 -8.29 0.57 -9.82
C PRO A 76 -9.28 0.21 -10.91
N THR A 77 -10.48 0.75 -10.76
CA THR A 77 -11.62 0.63 -11.65
C THR A 77 -12.17 2.02 -11.95
N LYS A 78 -13.05 2.13 -12.94
CA LYS A 78 -13.73 3.41 -13.24
C LYS A 78 -14.51 3.95 -12.03
N SER A 79 -15.01 3.07 -11.15
CA SER A 79 -15.74 3.47 -9.93
C SER A 79 -14.86 4.09 -8.84
N ASP A 80 -13.54 4.04 -9.01
CA ASP A 80 -12.58 4.70 -8.11
C ASP A 80 -12.32 6.16 -8.51
N ILE A 81 -12.78 6.58 -9.69
CA ILE A 81 -12.73 7.96 -10.16
C ILE A 81 -13.99 8.69 -9.65
N PRO A 82 -13.86 9.83 -8.95
CA PRO A 82 -15.01 10.60 -8.48
C PRO A 82 -15.94 11.03 -9.61
N LEU A 83 -17.25 11.03 -9.32
CA LEU A 83 -18.27 11.43 -10.30
C LEU A 83 -18.27 12.93 -10.61
N TRP A 84 -17.68 13.75 -9.74
CA TRP A 84 -17.62 15.21 -9.91
C TRP A 84 -16.46 15.68 -10.78
N ILE A 85 -15.49 14.79 -11.06
CA ILE A 85 -14.43 15.09 -12.01
C ILE A 85 -14.79 14.50 -13.39
N LYS A 86 -14.49 15.24 -14.45
CA LYS A 86 -14.53 14.68 -15.81
C LYS A 86 -13.36 13.69 -15.95
N GLU A 87 -13.43 12.76 -16.91
CA GLU A 87 -12.39 11.73 -17.16
C GLU A 87 -10.98 12.31 -17.49
N GLU A 88 -10.84 13.65 -17.52
CA GLU A 88 -9.63 14.41 -17.79
C GLU A 88 -8.93 14.96 -16.52
N CYS A 89 -9.28 14.49 -15.33
CA CYS A 89 -8.57 14.87 -14.10
C CYS A 89 -7.74 13.71 -13.54
N ASP A 90 -6.56 14.06 -13.03
CA ASP A 90 -5.67 13.08 -12.42
C ASP A 90 -6.23 12.57 -11.09
N SER A 91 -6.07 11.28 -10.86
CA SER A 91 -6.50 10.55 -9.67
C SER A 91 -5.38 9.61 -9.23
N TRP A 92 -4.91 9.78 -8.01
CA TRP A 92 -3.76 9.03 -7.52
C TRP A 92 -3.74 8.96 -6.00
N ILE A 93 -2.93 8.02 -5.50
CA ILE A 93 -2.65 7.86 -4.08
C ILE A 93 -1.13 7.87 -3.93
N GLU A 94 -0.63 8.86 -3.21
CA GLU A 94 0.79 9.04 -2.91
C GLU A 94 1.06 8.63 -1.47
N ALA A 95 2.24 8.08 -1.21
CA ALA A 95 2.65 7.79 0.16
C ALA A 95 4.12 8.09 0.38
N LYS A 96 4.44 8.49 1.61
CA LYS A 96 5.81 8.43 2.13
C LYS A 96 5.95 7.10 2.84
N ILE A 97 6.93 6.32 2.43
CA ILE A 97 7.19 5.00 2.97
C ILE A 97 8.65 4.90 3.38
N GLU A 98 8.88 4.39 4.57
CA GLU A 98 10.20 3.96 5.03
C GLU A 98 10.42 2.52 4.57
N PHE A 99 11.50 2.30 3.80
CA PHE A 99 11.91 0.99 3.34
C PHE A 99 13.23 0.58 3.99
N SER A 100 13.51 -0.72 4.02
CA SER A 100 14.85 -1.18 4.35
C SER A 100 15.85 -0.92 3.20
N GLU A 101 17.15 -0.91 3.53
CA GLU A 101 18.23 -0.70 2.57
C GLU A 101 18.20 -1.70 1.40
N GLU A 102 17.71 -2.92 1.64
CA GLU A 102 17.54 -3.95 0.61
C GLU A 102 16.67 -3.47 -0.55
N ILE A 103 15.56 -2.79 -0.25
CA ILE A 103 14.64 -2.28 -1.26
C ILE A 103 15.22 -1.01 -1.90
N GLN A 104 15.93 -0.19 -1.14
CA GLN A 104 16.63 0.99 -1.66
C GLN A 104 17.61 0.63 -2.78
N ARG A 105 18.36 -0.47 -2.64
CA ARG A 105 19.30 -0.94 -3.69
C ARG A 105 18.61 -1.31 -5.01
N ILE A 106 17.33 -1.70 -4.97
CA ILE A 106 16.55 -2.04 -6.18
C ILE A 106 16.01 -0.78 -6.86
N ILE A 107 15.46 0.13 -6.07
CA ILE A 107 14.84 1.35 -6.57
C ILE A 107 15.91 2.37 -6.99
N GLY A 108 17.02 2.46 -6.25
CA GLY A 108 18.13 3.37 -6.46
C GLY A 108 18.11 4.52 -5.45
N GLU A 109 19.29 4.95 -5.00
CA GLU A 109 19.46 5.91 -3.90
C GLU A 109 18.85 7.30 -4.19
N GLY A 110 18.83 7.76 -5.44
CA GLY A 110 18.24 9.06 -5.82
C GLY A 110 16.74 9.22 -5.56
N TYR A 111 16.06 8.13 -5.20
CA TYR A 111 14.63 8.10 -4.85
C TYR A 111 14.36 8.17 -3.34
N PHE A 112 15.41 8.29 -2.52
CA PHE A 112 15.32 8.19 -1.08
C PHE A 112 15.93 9.40 -0.37
N ASP A 113 15.20 9.92 0.61
CA ASP A 113 15.72 10.79 1.66
C ASP A 113 15.98 9.92 2.90
N GLY A 114 17.25 9.52 3.09
CA GLY A 114 17.62 8.45 4.02
C GLY A 114 17.02 7.10 3.59
N LEU A 115 16.03 6.61 4.32
CA LEU A 115 15.27 5.38 4.01
C LEU A 115 13.83 5.67 3.54
N ILE A 116 13.47 6.95 3.43
CA ILE A 116 12.12 7.37 3.08
C ILE A 116 12.04 7.58 1.57
N CYS A 117 11.12 6.89 0.92
CA CYS A 117 10.81 7.06 -0.49
C CYS A 117 9.37 7.51 -0.67
N LYS A 118 9.17 8.43 -1.62
CA LYS A 118 7.85 8.86 -2.07
C LYS A 118 7.40 7.94 -3.21
N ILE A 119 6.24 7.33 -3.04
CA ILE A 119 5.63 6.46 -4.04
C ILE A 119 4.26 6.97 -4.47
N ARG A 120 3.86 6.69 -5.71
CA ARG A 120 2.54 7.05 -6.24
C ARG A 120 1.90 5.90 -6.98
N ARG A 121 0.69 5.52 -6.54
CA ARG A 121 -0.22 4.63 -7.27
C ARG A 121 -1.16 5.48 -8.11
N VAL A 122 -1.20 5.20 -9.41
CA VAL A 122 -2.08 5.93 -10.34
C VAL A 122 -3.43 5.22 -10.43
N VAL A 123 -4.52 5.96 -10.22
CA VAL A 123 -5.89 5.47 -10.42
C VAL A 123 -6.38 5.90 -11.81
N SER A 124 -6.18 7.18 -12.15
CA SER A 124 -6.38 7.72 -13.49
C SER A 124 -5.37 8.85 -13.73
N SER A 125 -4.92 9.03 -14.97
CA SER A 125 -4.00 10.11 -15.31
C SER A 125 -4.22 10.53 -16.76
N THR A 126 -4.12 11.83 -17.00
CA THR A 126 -4.07 12.41 -18.35
C THR A 126 -2.65 12.46 -18.92
N ASP A 127 -1.63 12.49 -18.05
CA ASP A 127 -0.24 12.43 -18.46
C ASP A 127 0.13 11.02 -18.95
N VAL A 128 0.61 10.96 -20.20
CA VAL A 128 1.06 9.75 -20.91
C VAL A 128 2.19 8.99 -20.20
N LYS A 129 2.92 9.65 -19.31
CA LYS A 129 3.97 9.02 -18.50
C LYS A 129 3.41 8.01 -17.49
N PHE A 130 2.17 8.22 -17.05
CA PHE A 130 1.53 7.44 -16.02
C PHE A 130 0.52 6.46 -16.62
N LYS A 131 0.58 5.21 -16.15
CA LYS A 131 -0.34 4.14 -16.54
C LYS A 131 -1.22 3.77 -15.35
N THR A 132 -2.53 3.67 -15.58
CA THR A 132 -3.50 3.26 -14.56
C THR A 132 -3.10 1.96 -13.87
N GLY A 133 -3.17 1.97 -12.54
CA GLY A 133 -2.84 0.84 -11.66
C GLY A 133 -1.34 0.64 -11.40
N LYS A 134 -0.46 1.34 -12.13
CA LYS A 134 0.99 1.24 -11.92
C LYS A 134 1.44 2.04 -10.70
N LEU A 135 2.58 1.61 -10.18
CA LEU A 135 3.22 2.18 -9.00
C LEU A 135 4.54 2.81 -9.43
N TYR A 136 4.78 4.02 -8.95
CA TYR A 136 5.97 4.79 -9.29
C TYR A 136 6.69 5.23 -8.03
N ALA A 137 8.02 5.17 -8.03
CA ALA A 137 8.86 5.92 -7.12
C ALA A 137 9.13 7.31 -7.73
N ILE A 138 9.14 8.34 -6.90
CA ILE A 138 9.41 9.72 -7.28
C ILE A 138 10.74 10.13 -6.65
N SER A 139 11.65 10.70 -7.43
CA SER A 139 12.96 11.14 -6.95
C SER A 139 12.84 12.23 -5.87
N VAL A 140 13.89 12.39 -5.06
CA VAL A 140 13.90 13.39 -3.97
C VAL A 140 13.72 14.82 -4.51
N ASP A 141 14.25 15.11 -5.69
CA ASP A 141 14.08 16.38 -6.38
C ASP A 141 12.73 16.51 -7.14
N GLY A 142 11.96 15.42 -7.24
CA GLY A 142 10.67 15.37 -7.92
C GLY A 142 10.75 15.38 -9.46
N LEU A 143 11.94 15.30 -10.04
CA LEU A 143 12.16 15.42 -11.49
C LEU A 143 12.08 14.07 -12.22
N GLU A 144 12.42 12.99 -11.54
CA GLU A 144 12.40 11.64 -12.09
C GLU A 144 11.29 10.79 -11.48
N ILE A 145 10.73 9.93 -12.34
CA ILE A 145 9.75 8.93 -11.96
C ILE A 145 10.20 7.57 -12.48
N LYS A 146 10.08 6.55 -11.64
CA LYS A 146 10.45 5.17 -11.98
C LYS A 146 9.30 4.24 -11.68
N GLU A 147 8.81 3.52 -12.68
CA GLU A 147 7.83 2.44 -12.45
C GLU A 147 8.51 1.34 -11.60
N ILE A 148 7.85 0.96 -10.51
CA ILE A 148 8.31 -0.07 -9.58
C ILE A 148 7.27 -1.18 -9.45
N ILE A 149 7.72 -2.38 -9.09
CA ILE A 149 6.80 -3.52 -8.91
C ILE A 149 6.02 -3.39 -7.60
N SER A 150 4.73 -3.70 -7.63
CA SER A 150 3.86 -3.62 -6.44
C SER A 150 4.25 -4.61 -5.33
N GLY A 151 4.99 -5.67 -5.68
CA GLY A 151 5.48 -6.64 -4.70
C GLY A 151 6.42 -6.05 -3.65
N LEU A 152 7.02 -4.87 -3.90
CA LEU A 152 7.85 -4.15 -2.93
C LEU A 152 7.06 -3.62 -1.73
N MET A 153 5.74 -3.45 -1.84
CA MET A 153 4.89 -2.82 -0.81
C MET A 153 4.43 -3.76 0.29
N GLY A 154 4.80 -5.05 0.22
CA GLY A 154 4.36 -6.05 1.18
C GLY A 154 2.96 -6.61 0.93
N GLU A 155 2.48 -7.33 1.93
CA GLU A 155 1.13 -7.90 1.98
C GLU A 155 0.22 -7.03 2.84
N ALA A 156 -1.06 -6.93 2.49
CA ALA A 156 -2.07 -6.25 3.30
C ALA A 156 -2.97 -7.32 3.94
N ILE A 157 -3.23 -7.21 5.25
CA ILE A 157 -4.24 -8.04 5.91
C ILE A 157 -5.47 -7.16 6.12
N TYR A 158 -6.42 -7.28 5.20
CA TYR A 158 -7.69 -6.59 5.29
C TYR A 158 -8.75 -7.50 5.91
N ILE A 159 -9.34 -7.08 7.02
CA ILE A 159 -10.46 -7.76 7.65
C ILE A 159 -11.71 -6.90 7.44
N PRO A 160 -12.60 -7.27 6.51
CA PRO A 160 -13.83 -6.54 6.32
C PRO A 160 -14.77 -6.74 7.51
N ALA A 161 -15.61 -5.74 7.74
CA ALA A 161 -16.83 -5.91 8.52
C ALA A 161 -17.69 -7.02 7.89
N ILE A 162 -17.90 -8.13 8.61
CA ILE A 162 -18.82 -9.18 8.17
C ILE A 162 -20.23 -8.73 8.53
N ALA A 163 -21.05 -8.43 7.53
CA ALA A 163 -22.43 -8.01 7.75
C ALA A 163 -23.41 -9.18 7.68
N ASN A 164 -23.19 -10.18 6.81
CA ASN A 164 -24.09 -11.32 6.63
C ASN A 164 -23.37 -12.67 6.55
N ALA A 165 -24.07 -13.76 6.90
CA ALA A 165 -23.53 -15.12 6.88
C ALA A 165 -23.06 -15.59 5.49
N SER A 166 -23.62 -15.03 4.41
CA SER A 166 -23.21 -15.27 3.03
C SER A 166 -21.83 -14.70 2.66
N ASP A 167 -21.35 -13.70 3.41
CA ASP A 167 -20.04 -13.08 3.19
C ASP A 167 -18.89 -13.94 3.75
N GLN A 168 -19.20 -14.99 4.52
CA GLN A 168 -18.21 -15.90 5.13
C GLN A 168 -17.42 -16.73 4.10
N MET A 169 -17.92 -16.89 2.87
CA MET A 169 -17.33 -17.82 1.89
C MET A 169 -16.11 -17.25 1.13
N TYR A 170 -15.79 -15.95 1.28
CA TYR A 170 -14.68 -15.30 0.57
C TYR A 170 -13.40 -15.08 1.41
N LEU A 171 -13.37 -15.53 2.67
CA LEU A 171 -12.32 -15.15 3.63
C LEU A 171 -11.02 -15.98 3.57
N ILE A 172 -10.84 -16.89 2.59
CA ILE A 172 -9.65 -17.78 2.55
C ILE A 172 -8.99 -17.85 1.16
N SER A 173 -8.86 -16.74 0.46
CA SER A 173 -8.01 -16.70 -0.75
C SER A 173 -7.07 -15.50 -0.70
N GLY A 174 -5.85 -15.69 -0.19
CA GLY A 174 -4.88 -14.60 -0.22
C GLY A 174 -3.47 -14.88 0.29
N PHE A 175 -3.23 -15.90 1.10
CA PHE A 175 -1.89 -16.09 1.71
C PHE A 175 -0.84 -16.43 0.64
N ARG A 176 -0.04 -15.45 0.22
CA ARG A 176 1.09 -15.64 -0.71
C ARG A 176 2.40 -15.34 0.00
N ARG A 177 3.17 -16.40 0.26
CA ARG A 177 4.49 -16.44 0.94
C ARG A 177 5.64 -15.58 0.36
N SER A 178 5.41 -14.65 -0.57
CA SER A 178 6.47 -14.03 -1.37
C SER A 178 6.54 -12.49 -1.31
N ARG A 179 5.93 -11.85 -0.30
CA ARG A 179 5.95 -10.39 -0.11
C ARG A 179 6.52 -10.02 1.27
N PRO A 180 7.15 -8.83 1.43
CA PRO A 180 7.72 -8.40 2.69
C PRO A 180 6.63 -8.25 3.75
N ARG A 181 7.01 -8.44 5.02
CA ARG A 181 6.09 -8.40 6.17
C ARG A 181 5.69 -6.96 6.50
N THR A 182 4.86 -6.37 5.67
CA THR A 182 4.02 -5.25 6.10
C THR A 182 2.80 -5.85 6.77
N ARG A 183 2.53 -5.53 8.03
CA ARG A 183 1.29 -5.92 8.69
C ARG A 183 0.43 -4.69 8.85
N VAL A 184 -0.20 -4.24 7.76
CA VAL A 184 -1.29 -3.27 7.89
C VAL A 184 -2.55 -4.07 8.21
N LEU A 185 -2.97 -4.04 9.47
CA LEU A 185 -4.28 -4.55 9.88
C LEU A 185 -5.31 -3.46 9.61
N LEU A 186 -6.06 -3.61 8.53
CA LEU A 186 -7.14 -2.69 8.19
C LEU A 186 -8.45 -3.27 8.69
N LEU A 187 -8.94 -2.75 9.81
CA LEU A 187 -10.24 -3.10 10.39
C LEU A 187 -11.30 -2.15 9.83
N SER A 188 -12.33 -2.70 9.18
CA SER A 188 -13.59 -1.98 9.02
C SER A 188 -14.59 -2.52 10.04
N CYS A 189 -15.22 -1.63 10.80
CA CYS A 189 -16.27 -1.99 11.74
C CYS A 189 -17.63 -1.88 11.04
N GLY A 190 -18.41 -2.96 11.06
CA GLY A 190 -19.81 -2.97 10.62
C GLY A 190 -20.70 -2.77 11.84
N ALA A 191 -21.77 -1.99 11.67
CA ALA A 191 -22.67 -1.67 12.77
C ALA A 191 -23.42 -2.91 13.27
N TRP A 192 -23.44 -3.10 14.59
CA TRP A 192 -24.51 -3.79 15.29
C TRP A 192 -25.61 -2.76 15.55
N LEU A 193 -26.67 -2.77 14.74
CA LEU A 193 -27.88 -1.98 15.00
C LEU A 193 -28.69 -2.69 16.09
N GLY A 194 -28.33 -2.44 17.34
CA GLY A 194 -29.12 -2.83 18.51
C GLY A 194 -30.20 -1.78 18.80
N ARG A 195 -31.44 -2.15 18.44
CA ARG A 195 -32.76 -1.61 18.83
C ARG A 195 -32.96 -0.09 18.84
#